data_AF-A0A1J5PQ60-F1
#
_entry.id   AF-A0A1J5PQ60-F1
#
_cell.length_a   1.000
_cell.length_b   1.000
_cell.length_c   1.000
_cell.angle_alpha   90.00
_cell.angle_beta   90.00
_cell.angle_gamma   90.00
#
_symmetry.space_group_name_H-M   'P 1'
#
loop_
_entity.id
_entity.type
_entity.pdbx_description
1 polymer ?
#
loop_
_entity_poly.entity_id
_entity_poly.type
_entity_poly.pdbx_seq_one_letter_code
_entity_poly.pdbx_strand_id
1 'polypeptide(L)'
;MQAFVVAMAGNHTLWAFDGEQRTILQVGGTMNEGLLDGPLLEAWFAQPSGLAVDADQRLWVADSEVSGLRLIEPGQVEPGQVEPDVAPGTVRTAIGQGLFDFGHRDGPADQALLQHPLGVAVLPDGSIAIADTYNGSVRRYDPATHEVTTLARDLAEPSGVVVQQTADGVVLLVVESAAHRIVRVAVPRGAGDRLDEGAHRTQRPVTELGAGEVSLEVVFTPAHGQKYDDRYGPSTRLSVSATPPELLLDGAGDDVPLTRALRLNPDVPGGVLHVTAKAASCDADDAIEYPACHLNSQDWGVPVRVVPAGPSALVLPLHG
;
A
#
# COMPACT_ATOMS: atom_id res chain seq x y z
N MET A 1 -20.73 -0.27 19.44
CA MET A 1 -20.38 -0.19 18.01
C MET A 1 -20.00 -1.58 17.54
N GLN A 2 -20.85 -2.24 16.75
CA GLN A 2 -20.50 -3.51 16.08
C GLN A 2 -19.99 -3.22 14.67
N ALA A 3 -19.02 -2.30 14.56
CA ALA A 3 -18.38 -2.01 13.29
C ALA A 3 -17.12 -2.87 13.14
N PHE A 4 -16.83 -3.30 11.92
CA PHE A 4 -15.54 -3.90 11.59
C PHE A 4 -14.86 -3.12 10.47
N VAL A 5 -13.53 -3.12 10.49
CA VAL A 5 -12.71 -2.48 9.47
C VAL A 5 -12.31 -3.50 8.41
N VAL A 6 -12.31 -3.06 7.17
CA VAL A 6 -11.92 -3.84 5.99
C VAL A 6 -10.74 -3.15 5.33
N ALA A 7 -9.69 -3.91 5.06
CA ALA A 7 -8.60 -3.46 4.22
C ALA A 7 -9.02 -3.60 2.76
N MET A 8 -9.21 -2.47 2.09
CA MET A 8 -9.60 -2.42 0.68
C MET A 8 -8.34 -2.37 -0.17
N ALA A 9 -7.70 -3.53 -0.31
CA ALA A 9 -6.42 -3.70 -1.01
C ALA A 9 -6.42 -3.03 -2.40
N GLY A 10 -7.45 -3.30 -3.21
CA GLY A 10 -7.52 -2.88 -4.61
C GLY A 10 -7.71 -1.37 -4.85
N ASN A 11 -7.95 -0.56 -3.82
CA ASN A 11 -7.97 0.89 -3.96
C ASN A 11 -7.20 1.59 -2.83
N HIS A 12 -6.31 0.89 -2.14
CA HIS A 12 -5.41 1.45 -1.11
C HIS A 12 -6.13 2.26 -0.01
N THR A 13 -7.28 1.77 0.47
CA THR A 13 -8.06 2.43 1.52
C THR A 13 -8.49 1.47 2.64
N LEU A 14 -8.98 2.04 3.74
CA LEU A 14 -9.62 1.32 4.84
C LEU A 14 -11.07 1.75 4.96
N TRP A 15 -11.97 0.77 5.10
CA TRP A 15 -13.41 0.99 5.14
C TRP A 15 -13.98 0.42 6.44
N ALA A 16 -14.93 1.12 7.05
CA ALA A 16 -15.70 0.62 8.19
C ALA A 16 -17.10 0.22 7.72
N PHE A 17 -17.53 -0.96 8.15
CA PHE A 17 -18.90 -1.44 7.99
C PHE A 17 -19.57 -1.49 9.36
N ASP A 18 -20.59 -0.67 9.57
CA ASP A 18 -21.40 -0.68 10.80
C ASP A 18 -22.74 -1.38 10.52
N GLY A 19 -22.90 -2.58 11.07
CA GLY A 19 -24.14 -3.36 10.90
C GLY A 19 -25.35 -2.81 11.67
N GLU A 20 -25.12 -2.04 12.73
CA GLU A 20 -26.17 -1.43 13.55
C GLU A 20 -26.71 -0.17 12.88
N GLN A 21 -25.82 0.70 12.41
CA GLN A 21 -26.18 1.92 11.69
C GLN A 21 -26.47 1.67 10.20
N ARG A 22 -26.10 0.50 9.67
CA ARG A 22 -26.20 0.14 8.24
C ARG A 22 -25.43 1.10 7.35
N THR A 23 -24.25 1.52 7.80
CA THR A 23 -23.38 2.45 7.07
C THR A 23 -22.11 1.76 6.60
N ILE A 24 -21.58 2.28 5.49
CA ILE A 24 -20.30 1.91 4.95
C ILE A 24 -19.55 3.21 4.69
N LEU A 25 -18.38 3.37 5.30
CA LEU A 25 -17.61 4.61 5.23
C LEU A 25 -16.15 4.31 4.95
N GLN A 26 -15.54 5.08 4.06
CA GLN A 26 -14.09 5.14 3.96
C GLN A 26 -13.57 5.86 5.21
N VAL A 27 -12.76 5.16 6.00
CA VAL A 27 -12.23 5.68 7.26
C VAL A 27 -10.76 6.03 7.18
N GLY A 28 -10.05 5.60 6.13
CA GLY A 28 -8.65 5.97 5.92
C GLY A 28 -8.15 5.71 4.52
N GLY A 29 -7.05 6.39 4.15
CA GLY A 29 -6.46 6.34 2.82
C GLY A 29 -7.07 7.37 1.87
N THR A 30 -6.32 7.72 0.82
CA THR A 30 -6.75 8.67 -0.23
C THR A 30 -6.96 8.01 -1.60
N MET A 31 -6.77 6.68 -1.69
CA MET A 31 -6.61 5.91 -2.92
C MET A 31 -5.28 6.10 -3.66
N ASN A 32 -4.41 7.00 -3.21
CA ASN A 32 -3.04 7.06 -3.72
C ASN A 32 -2.26 5.85 -3.21
N GLU A 33 -1.52 5.21 -4.10
CA GLU A 33 -0.58 4.15 -3.75
C GLU A 33 0.75 4.76 -3.27
N GLY A 34 1.18 4.41 -2.07
CA GLY A 34 2.50 4.79 -1.58
C GLY A 34 2.63 4.78 -0.07
N LEU A 35 3.69 5.42 0.44
CA LEU A 35 3.98 5.52 1.87
C LEU A 35 3.90 6.98 2.31
N LEU A 36 2.75 7.37 2.88
CA LEU A 36 2.58 8.67 3.52
C LEU A 36 1.92 8.49 4.88
N ASP A 37 2.59 8.97 5.92
CA ASP A 37 2.09 9.04 7.31
C ASP A 37 1.30 10.34 7.54
N GLY A 38 0.59 10.43 8.67
CA GLY A 38 -0.16 11.63 9.05
C GLY A 38 -1.63 11.33 9.40
N PRO A 39 -2.54 12.31 9.24
CA PRO A 39 -3.97 12.09 9.48
C PRO A 39 -4.51 10.90 8.67
N LEU A 40 -5.37 10.08 9.28
CA LEU A 40 -5.83 8.81 8.70
C LEU A 40 -6.48 8.95 7.32
N LEU A 41 -7.22 10.03 7.08
CA LEU A 41 -7.87 10.32 5.80
C LEU A 41 -6.92 10.91 4.74
N GLU A 42 -5.73 11.37 5.14
CA GLU A 42 -4.73 11.95 4.25
C GLU A 42 -3.56 10.99 3.98
N ALA A 43 -3.36 9.99 4.85
CA ALA A 43 -2.34 8.98 4.73
C ALA A 43 -2.51 8.14 3.46
N TRP A 44 -1.39 7.64 2.93
CA TRP A 44 -1.39 6.74 1.78
C TRP A 44 -1.04 5.33 2.23
N PHE A 45 -1.75 4.39 1.65
CA PHE A 45 -1.49 2.95 1.79
C PHE A 45 -1.07 2.41 0.43
N ALA A 46 -0.59 1.19 0.40
CA ALA A 46 -0.23 0.49 -0.80
C ALA A 46 -0.57 -0.99 -0.65
N GLN A 47 -1.83 -1.30 -0.97
CA GLN A 47 -2.39 -2.65 -0.89
C GLN A 47 -2.40 -3.15 0.57
N PRO A 48 -3.18 -2.51 1.46
CA PRO A 48 -3.36 -3.02 2.81
C PRO A 48 -4.06 -4.39 2.73
N SER A 49 -3.47 -5.41 3.34
CA SER A 49 -3.93 -6.81 3.17
C SER A 49 -4.22 -7.53 4.48
N GLY A 50 -3.55 -7.15 5.57
CA GLY A 50 -3.72 -7.76 6.89
C GLY A 50 -4.04 -6.71 7.94
N LEU A 51 -4.96 -7.05 8.86
CA LEU A 51 -5.39 -6.18 9.95
C LEU A 51 -5.33 -6.90 11.28
N ALA A 52 -4.85 -6.22 12.33
CA ALA A 52 -4.97 -6.70 13.71
C ALA A 52 -5.17 -5.54 14.68
N VAL A 53 -6.08 -5.70 15.64
CA VAL A 53 -6.36 -4.70 16.68
C VAL A 53 -5.67 -5.11 17.97
N ASP A 54 -4.95 -4.19 18.59
CA ASP A 54 -4.32 -4.44 19.90
C ASP A 54 -5.23 -4.08 21.09
N ALA A 55 -4.74 -4.33 22.30
CA ALA A 55 -5.48 -4.08 23.53
C ALA A 55 -5.82 -2.59 23.75
N ASP A 56 -5.03 -1.69 23.16
CA ASP A 56 -5.23 -0.24 23.23
C ASP A 56 -6.15 0.28 22.11
N GLN A 57 -6.80 -0.64 21.37
CA GLN A 57 -7.65 -0.35 20.21
C GLN A 57 -6.89 0.30 19.03
N ARG A 58 -5.57 0.19 18.99
CA ARG A 58 -4.81 0.61 17.81
C ARG A 58 -4.87 -0.48 16.75
N LEU A 59 -4.88 -0.06 15.48
CA LEU A 59 -4.99 -0.95 14.33
C LEU A 59 -3.63 -1.08 13.64
N TRP A 60 -3.13 -2.31 13.60
CA TRP A 60 -1.93 -2.70 12.86
C TRP A 60 -2.33 -3.16 11.47
N VAL A 61 -1.59 -2.69 10.47
CA VAL A 61 -1.87 -2.94 9.05
C VAL A 61 -0.61 -3.49 8.37
N ALA A 62 -0.73 -4.66 7.75
CA ALA A 62 0.24 -5.13 6.77
C ALA A 62 -0.02 -4.42 5.45
N ASP A 63 0.89 -3.53 5.08
CA ASP A 63 0.79 -2.64 3.91
C ASP A 63 1.75 -3.16 2.83
N SER A 64 1.20 -3.94 1.91
CA SER A 64 1.95 -5.01 1.24
C SER A 64 2.96 -4.47 0.23
N GLU A 65 2.55 -3.53 -0.62
CA GLU A 65 3.38 -3.03 -1.72
C GLU A 65 4.51 -2.12 -1.21
N VAL A 66 4.30 -1.40 -0.09
CA VAL A 66 5.38 -0.67 0.60
C VAL A 66 6.24 -1.56 1.50
N SER A 67 5.98 -2.87 1.49
CA SER A 67 6.66 -3.86 2.34
C SER A 67 6.72 -3.41 3.81
N GLY A 68 5.59 -2.92 4.31
CA GLY A 68 5.52 -2.16 5.56
C GLY A 68 4.56 -2.72 6.58
N LEU A 69 4.83 -2.38 7.84
CA LEU A 69 3.89 -2.50 8.96
C LEU A 69 3.48 -1.08 9.37
N ARG A 70 2.19 -0.77 9.27
CA ARG A 70 1.64 0.52 9.66
C ARG A 70 0.87 0.39 10.97
N LEU A 71 0.89 1.45 11.77
CA LEU A 71 0.13 1.59 13.00
C LEU A 71 -0.81 2.77 12.88
N ILE A 72 -2.09 2.51 13.14
CA ILE A 72 -3.14 3.51 13.18
C ILE A 72 -3.55 3.71 14.63
N GLU A 73 -3.36 4.92 15.13
CA GLU A 73 -3.93 5.35 16.40
C GLU A 73 -5.29 6.01 16.13
N PRO A 74 -6.39 5.46 16.67
CA PRO A 74 -7.68 6.12 16.59
C PRO A 74 -7.62 7.43 17.37
N GLY A 75 -8.15 8.50 16.78
CA GLY A 75 -8.30 9.78 17.46
C GLY A 75 -9.46 9.73 18.44
N GLN A 76 -9.39 10.53 19.50
CA GLN A 76 -10.53 10.74 20.39
C GLN A 76 -11.61 11.49 19.63
N VAL A 77 -12.85 10.99 19.65
CA VAL A 77 -14.01 11.77 19.22
C VAL A 77 -14.73 12.25 20.46
N GLU A 78 -14.76 13.56 20.68
CA GLU A 78 -15.58 14.13 21.75
C GLU A 78 -17.07 13.90 21.44
N PRO A 79 -17.88 13.47 22.42
CA PRO A 79 -19.31 13.25 22.22
C PRO A 79 -19.98 14.52 21.66
N GLY A 80 -20.55 14.43 20.45
CA GLY A 80 -21.24 15.54 19.79
C GLY A 80 -20.42 16.32 18.75
N GLN A 81 -19.14 15.94 18.52
CA GLN A 81 -18.31 16.47 17.42
C GLN A 81 -18.01 15.44 16.33
N VAL A 82 -18.78 14.35 16.27
CA VAL A 82 -18.71 13.39 15.16
C VAL A 82 -19.31 14.07 13.93
N GLU A 83 -18.50 14.75 13.13
CA GLU A 83 -18.84 14.98 11.72
C GLU A 83 -19.03 13.60 11.08
N PRO A 84 -20.15 13.32 10.38
CA PRO A 84 -20.49 11.99 9.88
C PRO A 84 -19.42 11.31 9.01
N ASP A 85 -18.50 12.11 8.45
CA ASP A 85 -17.52 11.70 7.45
C ASP A 85 -16.06 11.88 7.90
N VAL A 86 -15.81 12.12 9.20
CA VAL A 86 -14.44 12.27 9.74
C VAL A 86 -14.17 11.17 10.76
N ALA A 87 -13.42 10.15 10.36
CA ALA A 87 -12.82 9.21 11.29
C ALA A 87 -11.49 9.82 11.79
N PRO A 88 -11.40 10.35 13.02
CA PRO A 88 -10.15 10.89 13.49
C PRO A 88 -9.18 9.74 13.75
N GLY A 89 -7.93 9.94 13.34
CA GLY A 89 -6.87 8.99 13.56
C GLY A 89 -5.58 9.46 12.94
N THR A 90 -4.48 8.84 13.34
CA THR A 90 -3.16 9.10 12.76
C THR A 90 -2.50 7.80 12.36
N VAL A 91 -1.86 7.81 11.20
CA VAL A 91 -1.07 6.69 10.68
C VAL A 91 0.39 7.00 10.86
N ARG A 92 1.13 5.99 11.28
CA ARG A 92 2.59 6.00 11.33
C ARG A 92 3.17 4.69 10.85
N THR A 93 4.33 4.77 10.22
CA THR A 93 5.06 3.61 9.73
C THR A 93 5.91 3.04 10.85
N ALA A 94 5.69 1.77 11.19
CA ALA A 94 6.51 1.05 12.17
C ALA A 94 7.71 0.36 11.50
N ILE A 95 7.49 -0.23 10.32
CA ILE A 95 8.51 -0.87 9.48
C ILE A 95 8.20 -0.56 8.02
N GLY A 96 9.22 -0.44 7.19
CA GLY A 96 9.10 -0.18 5.75
C GLY A 96 9.59 1.21 5.37
N GLN A 97 10.09 1.35 4.15
CA GLN A 97 10.71 2.60 3.67
C GLN A 97 10.08 3.12 2.36
N GLY A 98 9.32 2.28 1.64
CA GLY A 98 8.63 2.67 0.40
C GLY A 98 8.39 1.48 -0.53
N LEU A 99 7.77 1.74 -1.68
CA LEU A 99 7.32 0.73 -2.67
C LEU A 99 8.43 -0.18 -3.23
N PHE A 100 9.70 0.23 -3.12
CA PHE A 100 10.82 -0.45 -3.77
C PHE A 100 11.95 -0.78 -2.80
N ASP A 101 11.73 -0.57 -1.51
CA ASP A 101 12.72 -0.74 -0.45
C ASP A 101 12.31 -1.93 0.42
N PHE A 102 12.58 -3.13 -0.10
CA PHE A 102 12.20 -4.40 0.52
C PHE A 102 13.42 -5.33 0.69
N GLY A 103 13.22 -6.49 1.29
CA GLY A 103 14.27 -7.48 1.53
C GLY A 103 14.04 -8.21 2.83
N HIS A 104 15.06 -8.89 3.34
CA HIS A 104 14.96 -9.71 4.54
C HIS A 104 16.05 -9.34 5.53
N ARG A 105 15.70 -8.44 6.46
CA ARG A 105 16.63 -7.97 7.49
C ARG A 105 15.92 -7.71 8.81
N ASP A 106 16.43 -8.32 9.87
CA ASP A 106 16.08 -8.08 11.27
C ASP A 106 16.90 -6.93 11.87
N GLY A 107 16.58 -6.55 13.11
CA GLY A 107 17.25 -5.50 13.87
C GLY A 107 16.33 -4.32 14.14
N PRO A 108 16.89 -3.11 14.36
CA PRO A 108 16.10 -1.89 14.58
C PRO A 108 15.09 -1.68 13.46
N ALA A 109 13.86 -1.30 13.81
CA ALA A 109 12.74 -1.24 12.89
C ALA A 109 12.92 -0.26 11.71
N ASP A 110 13.73 0.79 11.90
CA ASP A 110 14.10 1.74 10.85
C ASP A 110 15.07 1.15 9.79
N GLN A 111 15.74 0.05 10.12
CA GLN A 111 16.68 -0.68 9.27
C GLN A 111 16.15 -2.04 8.82
N ALA A 112 15.15 -2.57 9.53
CA ALA A 112 14.52 -3.84 9.20
C ALA A 112 13.79 -3.77 7.87
N LEU A 113 13.80 -4.89 7.14
CA LEU A 113 13.14 -5.02 5.85
C LEU A 113 12.21 -6.22 5.85
N LEU A 114 11.05 -6.02 5.22
CA LEU A 114 10.06 -7.03 4.90
C LEU A 114 9.93 -7.11 3.37
N GLN A 115 9.17 -8.08 2.87
CA GLN A 115 8.83 -8.20 1.46
C GLN A 115 7.40 -8.73 1.30
N HIS A 116 6.51 -7.84 0.88
CA HIS A 116 5.09 -8.12 0.62
C HIS A 116 4.37 -8.83 1.77
N PRO A 117 4.35 -8.24 2.99
CA PRO A 117 3.68 -8.86 4.12
C PRO A 117 2.15 -8.83 3.90
N LEU A 118 1.49 -9.97 4.11
CA LEU A 118 0.03 -10.08 3.90
C LEU A 118 -0.75 -10.27 5.20
N GLY A 119 -0.15 -10.90 6.20
CA GLY A 119 -0.80 -11.23 7.46
C GLY A 119 -0.17 -10.50 8.64
N VAL A 120 -0.99 -10.12 9.61
CA VAL A 120 -0.51 -9.54 10.87
C VAL A 120 -1.37 -10.02 12.04
N ALA A 121 -0.76 -10.24 13.20
CA ALA A 121 -1.46 -10.59 14.42
C ALA A 121 -0.77 -10.01 15.67
N VAL A 122 -1.55 -9.58 16.65
CA VAL A 122 -1.03 -9.09 17.94
C VAL A 122 -0.81 -10.27 18.88
N LEU A 123 0.42 -10.43 19.36
CA LEU A 123 0.81 -11.42 20.35
C LEU A 123 0.39 -10.98 21.77
N PRO A 124 0.25 -11.92 22.74
CA PRO A 124 -0.20 -11.57 24.10
C PRO A 124 0.71 -10.64 24.88
N ASP A 125 1.99 -10.55 24.49
CA ASP A 125 2.95 -9.64 25.08
C ASP A 125 2.94 -8.25 24.41
N GLY A 126 2.01 -8.01 23.48
CA GLY A 126 1.85 -6.74 22.76
C GLY A 126 2.74 -6.61 21.52
N SER A 127 3.65 -7.56 21.28
CA SER A 127 4.44 -7.59 20.04
C SER A 127 3.60 -8.07 18.85
N ILE A 128 4.08 -7.81 17.63
CA ILE A 128 3.32 -8.00 16.40
C ILE A 128 3.97 -9.10 15.57
N ALA A 129 3.23 -10.17 15.33
CA ALA A 129 3.62 -11.21 14.38
C ALA A 129 3.22 -10.79 12.96
N ILE A 130 4.12 -10.90 12.01
CA ILE A 130 3.96 -10.45 10.62
C ILE A 130 4.24 -11.65 9.72
N ALA A 131 3.30 -12.00 8.85
CA ALA A 131 3.54 -12.97 7.79
C ALA A 131 4.23 -12.26 6.63
N ASP A 132 5.54 -12.42 6.55
CA ASP A 132 6.44 -11.77 5.59
C ASP A 132 6.54 -12.66 4.35
N THR A 133 5.49 -12.57 3.54
CA THR A 133 5.07 -13.59 2.58
C THR A 133 6.14 -13.97 1.58
N TYR A 134 6.74 -13.00 0.90
CA TYR A 134 7.72 -13.29 -0.16
C TYR A 134 9.11 -13.62 0.38
N ASN A 135 9.38 -13.30 1.65
CA ASN A 135 10.54 -13.81 2.36
C ASN A 135 10.33 -15.23 2.93
N GLY A 136 9.13 -15.81 2.77
CA GLY A 136 8.84 -17.16 3.26
C GLY A 136 9.00 -17.28 4.78
N SER A 137 8.65 -16.23 5.53
CA SER A 137 8.93 -16.16 6.96
C SER A 137 7.79 -15.57 7.78
N VAL A 138 7.83 -15.82 9.09
CA VAL A 138 7.05 -15.06 10.07
C VAL A 138 8.02 -14.25 10.90
N ARG A 139 7.79 -12.93 10.94
CA ARG A 139 8.60 -11.94 11.65
C ARG A 139 7.88 -11.48 12.91
N ARG A 140 8.62 -10.91 13.84
CA ARG A 140 8.12 -10.32 15.08
C ARG A 140 8.66 -8.93 15.23
N TYR A 141 7.78 -7.95 15.38
CA TYR A 141 8.11 -6.59 15.77
C TYR A 141 7.73 -6.36 17.23
N ASP A 142 8.66 -5.86 18.04
CA ASP A 142 8.40 -5.44 19.41
C ASP A 142 8.31 -3.91 19.51
N PRO A 143 7.11 -3.33 19.72
CA PRO A 143 6.93 -1.89 19.84
C PRO A 143 7.66 -1.27 21.05
N ALA A 144 8.01 -2.03 22.08
CA ALA A 144 8.71 -1.51 23.26
C ALA A 144 10.20 -1.30 23.02
N THR A 145 10.80 -2.16 22.20
CA THR A 145 12.25 -2.13 21.89
C THR A 145 12.54 -1.60 20.49
N HIS A 146 11.52 -1.47 19.63
CA HIS A 146 11.64 -1.16 18.20
C HIS A 146 12.53 -2.15 17.45
N GLU A 147 12.50 -3.43 17.84
CA GLU A 147 13.30 -4.47 17.22
C GLU A 147 12.42 -5.44 16.41
N VAL A 148 12.96 -5.87 15.27
CA VAL A 148 12.39 -6.90 14.40
C VAL A 148 13.26 -8.15 14.50
N THR A 149 12.62 -9.30 14.67
CA THR A 149 13.28 -10.62 14.69
C THR A 149 12.49 -11.64 13.88
N THR A 150 13.13 -12.76 13.53
CA THR A 150 12.47 -13.84 12.79
C THR A 150 11.98 -14.94 13.74
N LEU A 151 10.69 -15.29 13.63
CA LEU A 151 10.05 -16.38 14.40
C LEU A 151 10.09 -17.72 13.67
N ALA A 152 9.93 -17.71 12.35
CA ALA A 152 9.96 -18.91 11.51
C ALA A 152 10.42 -18.58 10.09
N ARG A 153 11.01 -19.56 9.42
CA ARG A 153 11.54 -19.50 8.05
C ARG A 153 11.09 -20.71 7.25
N ASP A 154 11.46 -20.74 5.98
CA ASP A 154 11.24 -21.85 5.05
C ASP A 154 9.74 -22.17 4.88
N LEU A 155 8.91 -21.14 4.95
CA LEU A 155 7.47 -21.20 4.74
C LEU A 155 7.14 -20.88 3.28
N ALA A 156 6.19 -21.60 2.71
CA ALA A 156 5.73 -21.42 1.34
C ALA A 156 4.64 -20.35 1.27
N GLU A 157 5.05 -19.09 1.02
CA GLU A 157 4.18 -17.90 0.93
C GLU A 157 3.19 -17.82 2.11
N PRO A 158 3.68 -17.58 3.34
CA PRO A 158 2.82 -17.43 4.50
C PRO A 158 1.95 -16.18 4.33
N SER A 159 0.66 -16.34 4.07
CA SER A 159 -0.23 -15.24 3.72
C SER A 159 -1.17 -14.80 4.85
N GLY A 160 -1.26 -15.60 5.91
CA GLY A 160 -2.13 -15.35 7.04
C GLY A 160 -1.52 -15.90 8.33
N VAL A 161 -1.70 -15.17 9.43
CA VAL A 161 -1.20 -15.54 10.75
C VAL A 161 -2.28 -15.24 11.79
N VAL A 162 -2.59 -16.20 12.64
CA VAL A 162 -3.49 -16.01 13.79
C VAL A 162 -2.91 -16.59 15.06
N VAL A 163 -3.14 -15.91 16.16
CA VAL A 163 -2.66 -16.33 17.48
C VAL A 163 -3.64 -17.32 18.09
N GLN A 164 -3.11 -18.46 18.55
CA GLN A 164 -3.84 -19.43 19.34
C GLN A 164 -3.17 -19.57 20.72
N GLN A 165 -3.94 -19.27 21.77
CA GLN A 165 -3.55 -19.60 23.15
C GLN A 165 -3.79 -21.09 23.40
N THR A 166 -2.80 -21.76 23.98
CA THR A 166 -2.87 -23.17 24.39
C THR A 166 -2.51 -23.28 25.87
N ALA A 167 -2.76 -24.44 26.48
CA ALA A 167 -2.34 -24.70 27.86
C ALA A 167 -0.82 -24.58 28.05
N ASP A 168 -0.05 -24.88 27.00
CA ASP A 168 1.42 -24.94 27.04
C ASP A 168 2.10 -23.64 26.58
N GLY A 169 1.33 -22.67 26.08
CA GLY A 169 1.83 -21.37 25.62
C GLY A 169 1.12 -20.84 24.38
N VAL A 170 1.84 -19.99 23.63
CA VAL A 170 1.32 -19.32 22.44
C VAL A 170 1.82 -20.02 21.18
N VAL A 171 0.90 -20.35 20.28
CA VAL A 171 1.24 -20.84 18.95
C VAL A 171 0.60 -19.94 17.89
N LEU A 172 1.28 -19.76 16.77
CA LEU A 172 0.74 -19.14 15.58
C LEU A 172 0.21 -20.23 14.65
N LEU A 173 -1.03 -20.10 14.20
CA LEU A 173 -1.50 -20.83 13.02
C LEU A 173 -1.15 -19.98 11.80
N VAL A 174 -0.32 -20.52 10.92
CA VAL A 174 0.18 -19.84 9.73
C VAL A 174 -0.36 -20.54 8.49
N VAL A 175 -0.95 -19.77 7.59
CA VAL A 175 -1.45 -20.25 6.30
C VAL A 175 -0.33 -20.18 5.27
N GLU A 176 0.17 -21.34 4.81
CA GLU A 176 1.11 -21.42 3.70
C GLU A 176 0.33 -21.63 2.40
N SER A 177 0.06 -20.53 1.70
CA SER A 177 -0.82 -20.53 0.53
C SER A 177 -0.23 -21.35 -0.62
N ALA A 178 1.08 -21.23 -0.86
CA ALA A 178 1.78 -21.97 -1.91
C ALA A 178 1.97 -23.46 -1.59
N ALA A 179 1.79 -23.88 -0.33
CA ALA A 179 1.84 -25.29 0.09
C ALA A 179 0.46 -25.88 0.45
N HIS A 180 -0.62 -25.11 0.30
CA HIS A 180 -2.01 -25.53 0.57
C HIS A 180 -2.21 -26.12 1.98
N ARG A 181 -1.56 -25.55 2.99
CA ARG A 181 -1.61 -26.08 4.36
C ARG A 181 -1.61 -25.00 5.43
N ILE A 182 -1.99 -25.40 6.64
CA ILE A 182 -1.83 -24.60 7.85
C ILE A 182 -0.76 -25.27 8.70
N VAL A 183 0.23 -24.50 9.14
CA VAL A 183 1.28 -24.95 10.06
C VAL A 183 1.16 -24.26 11.41
N ARG A 184 1.76 -24.88 12.43
CA ARG A 184 1.84 -24.35 13.79
C ARG A 184 3.27 -23.90 14.06
N VAL A 185 3.44 -22.62 14.34
CA VAL A 185 4.73 -22.04 14.72
C VAL A 185 4.68 -21.69 16.20
N ALA A 186 5.60 -22.24 16.99
CA ALA A 186 5.72 -21.90 18.40
C ALA A 186 6.28 -20.47 18.54
N VAL A 187 5.73 -19.67 19.45
CA VAL A 187 6.26 -18.34 19.75
C VAL A 187 7.19 -18.46 20.96
N PRO A 188 8.51 -18.24 20.81
CA PRO A 188 9.43 -18.25 21.94
C PRO A 188 9.10 -17.10 22.90
N ARG A 189 9.30 -17.30 24.21
CA ARG A 189 9.12 -16.24 25.23
C ARG A 189 10.20 -15.15 25.19
N GLY A 190 11.16 -15.21 24.25
CA GLY A 190 12.26 -14.24 24.08
C GLY A 190 12.33 -13.71 22.64
N ALA A 191 13.33 -12.86 22.37
CA ALA A 191 13.62 -12.37 21.02
C ALA A 191 13.92 -13.57 20.09
N GLY A 192 13.35 -13.58 18.89
CA GLY A 192 13.58 -14.63 17.89
C GLY A 192 15.02 -14.63 17.37
N ASP A 193 15.28 -15.43 16.33
CA ASP A 193 16.57 -15.37 15.64
C ASP A 193 16.76 -13.99 14.99
N ARG A 194 18.00 -13.48 14.97
CA ARG A 194 18.37 -12.27 14.22
C ARG A 194 19.01 -12.67 12.89
N LEU A 195 18.48 -12.13 11.79
CA LEU A 195 18.87 -12.43 10.42
C LEU A 195 19.16 -11.15 9.61
N ASP A 196 20.17 -11.17 8.74
CA ASP A 196 20.41 -10.13 7.75
C ASP A 196 20.78 -10.79 6.41
N GLU A 197 19.78 -10.98 5.56
CA GLU A 197 19.93 -11.52 4.20
C GLU A 197 20.02 -10.39 3.14
N GLY A 198 20.08 -9.13 3.59
CA GLY A 198 20.28 -7.97 2.74
C GLY A 198 18.99 -7.30 2.25
N ALA A 199 19.18 -6.16 1.59
CA ALA A 199 18.12 -5.34 1.02
C ALA A 199 18.01 -5.58 -0.48
N HIS A 200 16.81 -5.85 -0.96
CA HIS A 200 16.47 -5.79 -2.37
C HIS A 200 15.81 -4.45 -2.66
N ARG A 201 16.62 -3.53 -3.19
CA ARG A 201 16.08 -2.32 -3.78
C ARG A 201 15.77 -2.60 -5.24
N THR A 202 14.50 -2.67 -5.63
CA THR A 202 14.18 -2.62 -7.06
C THR A 202 14.48 -1.23 -7.55
N GLN A 203 15.73 -1.02 -7.99
CA GLN A 203 16.05 0.10 -8.85
C GLN A 203 15.34 -0.16 -10.18
N ARG A 204 14.09 0.31 -10.28
CA ARG A 204 13.61 0.76 -11.59
C ARG A 204 14.67 1.75 -12.09
N PRO A 205 15.16 1.63 -13.34
CA PRO A 205 16.15 2.54 -13.87
C PRO A 205 15.71 3.97 -13.58
N VAL A 206 16.59 4.76 -12.95
CA VAL A 206 16.28 6.14 -12.63
C VAL A 206 16.05 6.87 -13.94
N THR A 207 14.84 7.39 -14.12
CA THR A 207 14.48 8.19 -15.30
C THR A 207 15.08 9.57 -15.11
N GLU A 208 16.02 9.95 -15.97
CA GLU A 208 16.51 11.32 -16.00
C GLU A 208 15.50 12.19 -16.72
N LEU A 209 15.04 13.27 -16.08
CA LEU A 209 14.12 14.24 -16.66
C LEU A 209 14.71 15.64 -16.57
N GLY A 210 14.38 16.47 -17.57
CA GLY A 210 14.79 17.86 -17.62
C GLY A 210 14.22 18.66 -16.46
N ALA A 211 15.04 19.55 -15.89
CA ALA A 211 14.55 20.59 -15.00
C ALA A 211 13.52 21.49 -15.72
N GLY A 212 12.37 21.74 -15.10
CA GLY A 212 11.30 22.56 -15.68
C GLY A 212 10.13 21.72 -16.21
N GLU A 213 9.64 22.05 -17.41
CA GLU A 213 8.41 21.47 -17.96
C GLU A 213 8.65 20.10 -18.59
N VAL A 214 7.87 19.12 -18.16
CA VAL A 214 7.90 17.73 -18.62
C VAL A 214 6.50 17.31 -19.03
N SER A 215 6.38 16.74 -20.23
CA SER A 215 5.14 16.12 -20.70
C SER A 215 5.04 14.68 -20.16
N LEU A 216 3.99 14.39 -19.38
CA LEU A 216 3.60 13.04 -19.01
C LEU A 216 2.52 12.57 -19.98
N GLU A 217 2.69 11.37 -20.52
CA GLU A 217 1.71 10.71 -21.38
C GLU A 217 1.53 9.25 -20.92
N VAL A 218 0.30 8.89 -20.58
CA VAL A 218 -0.09 7.50 -20.35
C VAL A 218 -0.73 6.98 -21.62
N VAL A 219 -0.06 6.04 -22.29
CA VAL A 219 -0.53 5.46 -23.55
C VAL A 219 -1.41 4.26 -23.25
N PHE A 220 -2.72 4.41 -23.42
CA PHE A 220 -3.69 3.31 -23.35
C PHE A 220 -4.20 2.97 -24.75
N THR A 221 -4.09 1.70 -25.11
CA THR A 221 -4.69 1.14 -26.33
C THR A 221 -5.73 0.09 -25.91
N PRO A 222 -7.04 0.30 -26.17
CA PRO A 222 -8.06 -0.70 -25.89
C PRO A 222 -7.73 -2.04 -26.57
N ALA A 223 -8.10 -3.14 -25.91
CA ALA A 223 -7.97 -4.47 -26.50
C ALA A 223 -8.73 -4.57 -27.84
N HIS A 224 -8.33 -5.53 -28.68
CA HIS A 224 -8.96 -5.73 -29.97
C HIS A 224 -10.48 -5.95 -29.82
N GLY A 225 -11.28 -5.14 -30.53
CA GLY A 225 -12.74 -5.18 -30.44
C GLY A 225 -13.33 -4.29 -29.34
N GLN A 226 -12.52 -3.47 -28.66
CA GLN A 226 -12.98 -2.51 -27.66
C GLN A 226 -12.70 -1.05 -28.08
N LYS A 227 -13.46 -0.11 -27.51
CA LYS A 227 -13.33 1.33 -27.71
C LYS A 227 -13.47 2.09 -26.40
N TYR A 228 -12.94 3.31 -26.33
CA TYR A 228 -13.35 4.26 -25.30
C TYR A 228 -14.85 4.52 -25.40
N ASP A 229 -15.52 4.68 -24.26
CA ASP A 229 -16.95 4.91 -24.19
C ASP A 229 -17.28 6.07 -23.25
N ASP A 230 -17.30 7.27 -23.81
CA ASP A 230 -17.56 8.49 -23.05
C ASP A 230 -19.05 8.85 -22.93
N ARG A 231 -19.96 7.93 -23.28
CA ARG A 231 -21.42 8.20 -23.33
C ARG A 231 -22.01 8.70 -22.00
N TYR A 232 -21.42 8.29 -20.87
CA TYR A 232 -21.91 8.61 -19.52
C TYR A 232 -20.90 9.39 -18.66
N GLY A 233 -19.86 9.93 -19.28
CA GLY A 233 -18.79 10.62 -18.59
C GLY A 233 -17.42 10.19 -19.11
N PRO A 234 -16.34 10.77 -18.56
CA PRO A 234 -15.00 10.47 -19.01
C PRO A 234 -14.64 9.00 -18.74
N SER A 235 -14.11 8.32 -19.75
CA SER A 235 -13.62 6.94 -19.64
C SER A 235 -12.27 6.84 -18.94
N THR A 236 -11.65 7.96 -18.54
CA THR A 236 -10.27 8.01 -18.05
C THR A 236 -10.13 8.85 -16.79
N ARG A 237 -9.11 8.51 -15.99
CA ARG A 237 -8.66 9.28 -14.83
C ARG A 237 -7.16 9.12 -14.68
N LEU A 238 -6.47 10.22 -14.42
CA LEU A 238 -5.05 10.27 -14.12
C LEU A 238 -4.86 10.95 -12.77
N SER A 239 -4.09 10.35 -11.86
CA SER A 239 -3.60 10.98 -10.64
C SER A 239 -2.08 11.08 -10.70
N VAL A 240 -1.52 12.21 -10.27
CA VAL A 240 -0.07 12.40 -10.19
C VAL A 240 0.28 13.03 -8.85
N SER A 241 1.28 12.47 -8.19
CA SER A 241 1.91 13.05 -7.01
C SER A 241 3.41 12.75 -6.98
N ALA A 242 4.11 13.25 -5.97
CA ALA A 242 5.55 13.05 -5.86
C ALA A 242 6.02 12.85 -4.42
N THR A 243 7.11 12.11 -4.26
CA THR A 243 7.88 12.04 -3.03
C THR A 243 9.35 12.41 -3.32
N PRO A 244 9.88 13.49 -2.73
CA PRO A 244 9.18 14.39 -1.82
C PRO A 244 8.17 15.29 -2.59
N PRO A 245 7.11 15.83 -1.94
CA PRO A 245 6.09 16.63 -2.62
C PRO A 245 6.64 17.85 -3.37
N GLU A 246 7.68 18.49 -2.83
CA GLU A 246 8.37 19.64 -3.42
C GLU A 246 9.10 19.34 -4.73
N LEU A 247 9.19 18.07 -5.15
CA LEU A 247 9.69 17.70 -6.47
C LEU A 247 8.80 18.28 -7.60
N LEU A 248 7.50 18.42 -7.35
CA LEU A 248 6.55 19.03 -8.28
C LEU A 248 6.20 20.45 -7.86
N LEU A 249 6.54 21.42 -8.71
CA LEU A 249 6.09 22.80 -8.60
C LEU A 249 4.69 23.01 -9.22
N ASP A 250 4.26 22.11 -10.11
CA ASP A 250 2.94 22.10 -10.75
C ASP A 250 2.64 20.74 -11.39
N GLY A 251 1.36 20.46 -11.68
CA GLY A 251 0.89 19.27 -12.39
C GLY A 251 0.51 18.08 -11.50
N ALA A 252 0.57 18.22 -10.17
CA ALA A 252 0.06 17.24 -9.21
C ALA A 252 -1.48 17.26 -9.14
N GLY A 253 -2.07 16.17 -8.68
CA GLY A 253 -3.52 16.01 -8.48
C GLY A 253 -4.20 15.13 -9.52
N ASP A 254 -5.53 15.16 -9.51
CA ASP A 254 -6.40 14.33 -10.32
C ASP A 254 -6.94 15.10 -11.52
N ASP A 255 -6.96 14.46 -12.68
CA ASP A 255 -7.60 14.98 -13.88
C ASP A 255 -8.10 13.83 -14.79
N VAL A 256 -8.86 14.16 -15.83
CA VAL A 256 -9.37 13.21 -16.81
C VAL A 256 -8.33 12.85 -17.88
N PRO A 257 -7.66 13.80 -18.56
CA PRO A 257 -6.77 13.47 -19.66
C PRO A 257 -5.60 12.59 -19.19
N LEU A 258 -5.26 11.57 -20.00
CA LEU A 258 -4.07 10.74 -19.81
C LEU A 258 -2.75 11.45 -20.18
N THR A 259 -2.81 12.76 -20.44
CA THR A 259 -1.66 13.62 -20.71
C THR A 259 -1.61 14.78 -19.73
N ARG A 260 -0.42 15.14 -19.25
CA ARG A 260 -0.24 16.19 -18.23
C ARG A 260 1.06 16.94 -18.44
N ALA A 261 1.05 18.27 -18.30
CA ALA A 261 2.28 19.03 -18.11
C ALA A 261 2.66 19.01 -16.63
N LEU A 262 3.87 18.56 -16.33
CA LEU A 262 4.46 18.58 -15.00
C LEU A 262 5.55 19.66 -14.96
N ARG A 263 5.68 20.37 -13.84
CA ARG A 263 6.80 21.29 -13.62
C ARG A 263 7.68 20.77 -12.51
N LEU A 264 8.83 20.20 -12.86
CA LEU A 264 9.80 19.67 -11.90
C LEU A 264 10.61 20.80 -11.26
N ASN A 265 10.82 20.69 -9.95
CA ASN A 265 11.62 21.63 -9.19
C ASN A 265 13.13 21.41 -9.45
N PRO A 266 13.86 22.39 -10.01
CA PRO A 266 15.30 22.26 -10.25
C PRO A 266 16.12 22.14 -8.95
N ASP A 267 15.60 22.62 -7.83
CA ASP A 267 16.30 22.62 -6.54
C ASP A 267 16.21 21.25 -5.83
N VAL A 268 15.36 20.34 -6.31
CA VAL A 268 15.20 18.98 -5.79
C VAL A 268 15.92 18.00 -6.73
N PRO A 269 17.01 17.35 -6.30
CA PRO A 269 17.87 16.56 -7.18
C PRO A 269 17.18 15.31 -7.76
N GLY A 270 16.10 14.84 -7.13
CA GLY A 270 15.34 13.68 -7.57
C GLY A 270 14.34 13.22 -6.51
N GLY A 271 13.56 12.21 -6.88
CA GLY A 271 12.53 11.62 -6.03
C GLY A 271 11.78 10.53 -6.77
N VAL A 272 10.53 10.30 -6.41
CA VAL A 272 9.63 9.36 -7.07
C VAL A 272 8.38 10.12 -7.52
N LEU A 273 8.04 10.03 -8.80
CA LEU A 273 6.71 10.41 -9.28
C LEU A 273 5.79 9.22 -9.09
N HIS A 274 4.66 9.42 -8.41
CA HIS A 274 3.58 8.44 -8.33
C HIS A 274 2.53 8.81 -9.34
N VAL A 275 2.29 7.93 -10.31
CA VAL A 275 1.31 8.14 -11.37
C VAL A 275 0.31 6.99 -11.32
N THR A 276 -0.97 7.30 -11.24
CA THR A 276 -2.07 6.33 -11.31
C THR A 276 -2.90 6.64 -12.53
N ALA A 277 -3.10 5.69 -13.43
CA ALA A 277 -4.01 5.86 -14.56
C ALA A 277 -5.09 4.79 -14.58
N LYS A 278 -6.31 5.22 -14.90
CA LYS A 278 -7.46 4.37 -15.12
C LYS A 278 -8.05 4.67 -16.48
N ALA A 279 -8.37 3.63 -17.23
CA ALA A 279 -9.04 3.73 -18.52
C ALA A 279 -10.09 2.62 -18.66
N ALA A 280 -11.31 3.01 -18.98
CA ALA A 280 -12.39 2.11 -19.32
C ALA A 280 -12.50 1.95 -20.83
N SER A 281 -12.68 0.72 -21.29
CA SER A 281 -12.98 0.40 -22.68
C SER A 281 -14.12 -0.60 -22.75
N CYS A 282 -15.02 -0.42 -23.71
CA CYS A 282 -16.20 -1.26 -23.88
C CYS A 282 -16.22 -1.93 -25.25
N ASP A 283 -16.99 -3.00 -25.40
CA ASP A 283 -17.16 -3.67 -26.70
C ASP A 283 -17.54 -2.66 -27.81
N ALA A 284 -16.86 -2.77 -28.94
CA ALA A 284 -16.96 -1.82 -30.04
C ALA A 284 -18.02 -2.21 -31.09
N ASP A 285 -18.60 -3.41 -30.99
CA ASP A 285 -19.62 -3.89 -31.93
C ASP A 285 -20.96 -3.18 -31.68
N ASP A 286 -21.38 -2.36 -32.65
CA ASP A 286 -22.62 -1.59 -32.60
C ASP A 286 -23.88 -2.47 -32.62
N ALA A 287 -23.76 -3.78 -32.88
CA ALA A 287 -24.86 -4.75 -32.74
C ALA A 287 -25.13 -5.14 -31.28
N ILE A 288 -24.21 -4.84 -30.35
CA ILE A 288 -24.36 -5.15 -28.94
C ILE A 288 -25.13 -4.02 -28.25
N GLU A 289 -26.38 -4.29 -27.86
CA GLU A 289 -27.26 -3.31 -27.18
C GLU A 289 -26.70 -2.84 -25.83
N TYR A 290 -25.97 -3.72 -25.13
CA TYR A 290 -25.35 -3.46 -23.82
C TYR A 290 -23.87 -3.92 -23.83
N PRO A 291 -22.94 -3.12 -24.39
CA PRO A 291 -21.55 -3.50 -24.48
C PRO A 291 -20.94 -3.68 -23.08
N ALA A 292 -20.16 -4.75 -22.89
CA ALA A 292 -19.45 -4.95 -21.64
C ALA A 292 -18.26 -3.99 -21.57
N CYS A 293 -18.02 -3.41 -20.41
CA CYS A 293 -16.94 -2.47 -20.17
C CYS A 293 -15.89 -3.07 -19.22
N HIS A 294 -14.63 -2.82 -19.54
CA HIS A 294 -13.46 -3.28 -18.81
C HIS A 294 -12.70 -2.07 -18.29
N LEU A 295 -12.38 -2.06 -17.00
CA LEU A 295 -11.57 -1.03 -16.38
C LEU A 295 -10.14 -1.52 -16.23
N ASN A 296 -9.21 -0.85 -16.89
CA ASN A 296 -7.77 -1.05 -16.72
C ASN A 296 -7.23 0.03 -15.79
N SER A 297 -6.42 -0.39 -14.82
CA SER A 297 -5.81 0.50 -13.83
C SER A 297 -4.35 0.10 -13.66
N GLN A 298 -3.47 1.10 -13.61
CA GLN A 298 -2.07 0.86 -13.29
C GLN A 298 -1.48 2.03 -12.51
N ASP A 299 -0.61 1.66 -11.58
CA ASP A 299 0.14 2.56 -10.73
C ASP A 299 1.64 2.44 -11.04
N TRP A 300 2.31 3.58 -11.14
CA TRP A 300 3.74 3.67 -11.34
C TRP A 300 4.37 4.55 -10.27
N GLY A 301 5.26 3.96 -9.46
CA GLY A 301 6.36 4.71 -8.85
C GLY A 301 7.51 4.82 -9.85
N VAL A 302 7.76 6.03 -10.35
CA VAL A 302 8.84 6.33 -11.32
C VAL A 302 9.96 7.05 -10.57
N PRO A 303 11.11 6.39 -10.26
CA PRO A 303 12.26 7.08 -9.71
C PRO A 303 12.80 8.08 -10.74
N VAL A 304 12.93 9.33 -10.34
CA VAL A 304 13.38 10.42 -11.20
C VAL A 304 14.64 11.08 -10.65
N ARG A 305 15.52 11.45 -11.57
CA ARG A 305 16.61 12.41 -11.30
C ARG A 305 16.41 13.63 -12.16
N VAL A 306 16.39 14.80 -11.53
CA VAL A 306 16.28 16.08 -12.24
C VAL A 306 17.66 16.46 -12.75
N VAL A 307 17.79 16.64 -14.06
CA VAL A 307 19.05 17.03 -14.70
C VAL A 307 18.85 18.29 -15.57
N PRO A 308 19.83 19.20 -15.67
CA PRO A 308 19.66 20.47 -16.40
C PRO A 308 19.32 20.34 -17.89
N ALA A 309 19.67 19.22 -18.54
CA ALA A 309 19.47 18.98 -19.98
C ALA A 309 18.88 17.58 -20.24
N GLY A 310 17.88 17.19 -19.45
CA GLY A 310 17.23 15.88 -19.54
C GLY A 310 16.05 15.86 -20.51
N PRO A 311 15.55 14.66 -20.85
CA PRO A 311 14.28 14.47 -21.56
C PRO A 311 13.13 15.27 -20.93
N SER A 312 12.32 15.91 -21.76
CA SER A 312 11.11 16.65 -21.35
C SER A 312 9.83 15.83 -21.55
N ALA A 313 9.94 14.50 -21.62
CA ALA A 313 8.84 13.59 -21.83
C ALA A 313 8.98 12.32 -20.99
N LEU A 314 7.87 11.91 -20.37
CA LEU A 314 7.71 10.68 -19.63
C LEU A 314 6.50 9.93 -20.21
N VAL A 315 6.74 8.78 -20.83
CA VAL A 315 5.70 7.97 -21.46
C VAL A 315 5.53 6.67 -20.69
N LEU A 316 4.31 6.38 -20.24
CA LEU A 316 3.97 5.20 -19.46
C LEU A 316 2.90 4.37 -20.19
N PRO A 317 3.15 3.08 -20.48
CA PRO A 317 2.17 2.25 -21.17
C PRO A 317 1.14 1.70 -20.19
N LEU A 318 -0.15 1.98 -20.40
CA LEU A 318 -1.26 1.30 -19.73
C LEU A 318 -1.74 0.18 -20.65
N HIS A 319 -1.57 -1.07 -20.23
CA HIS A 319 -2.03 -2.23 -20.99
C HIS A 319 -3.53 -2.43 -20.79
N GLY A 320 -4.24 -2.73 -21.89
CA GLY A 320 -5.66 -3.01 -21.93
C GLY A 320 -6.00 -4.45 -22.28
#